data_AF-A0A1H9CMA7-F1
#
_entry.id   AF-A0A1H9CMA7-F1
#
_cell.length_a   1.000
_cell.length_b   1.000
_cell.length_c   1.000
_cell.angle_alpha   90.00
_cell.angle_beta   90.00
_cell.angle_gamma   90.00
#
_symmetry.space_group_name_H-M   'P 1'
#
loop_
_entity.id
_entity.type
_entity.pdbx_description
1 polymer ?
#
loop_
_entity_poly.entity_id
_entity_poly.type
_entity_poly.pdbx_seq_one_letter_code
_entity_poly.pdbx_strand_id
1 'polypeptide(L)'
;MRQQLDGLGLDYEFFKATDASRGELAGVSRYDEAQALWKLGHPLSPGELGCFASHYRLWQLCASSGEPLVIMEDDISITPEFVQAFAHTGALIAQYHLIRLCGLVQRKRKRIRELGNGHQLIRYLKGPFGTQCYALSPQGARALLAHSQVWIDAVDMVLDAFWTHGLACYAIVPYHIRHDEPGVTPASLIGNSRFEQRRSLARRLRRKLTRMGDHLQRDWFNLWHRD
;
A
#
# COMPACT_ATOMS: atom_id res chain seq x y z
N MET A 1 -14.62 -12.96 -4.98
CA MET A 1 -14.94 -11.54 -4.72
C MET A 1 -16.44 -11.21 -4.76
N ARG A 2 -17.14 -11.20 -5.91
CA ARG A 2 -18.58 -10.81 -6.01
C ARG A 2 -19.48 -11.40 -4.93
N GLN A 3 -19.51 -12.72 -4.86
CA GLN A 3 -20.30 -13.45 -3.86
C GLN A 3 -19.98 -13.04 -2.41
N GLN A 4 -18.72 -12.73 -2.11
CA GLN A 4 -18.33 -12.27 -0.77
C GLN A 4 -18.94 -10.89 -0.50
N LEU A 5 -18.76 -9.92 -1.41
CA LEU A 5 -19.25 -8.55 -1.24
C LEU A 5 -20.79 -8.46 -1.27
N ASP A 6 -21.44 -9.20 -2.17
CA ASP A 6 -22.90 -9.32 -2.24
C ASP A 6 -23.45 -9.89 -0.91
N GLY A 7 -22.79 -10.91 -0.36
CA GLY A 7 -23.15 -11.50 0.93
C GLY A 7 -22.97 -10.55 2.13
N LEU A 8 -22.17 -9.49 1.99
CA LEU A 8 -22.01 -8.42 2.98
C LEU A 8 -22.98 -7.25 2.76
N GLY A 9 -23.71 -7.23 1.64
CA GLY A 9 -24.58 -6.11 1.27
C GLY A 9 -23.81 -4.81 1.00
N LEU A 10 -22.58 -4.90 0.50
CA LEU A 10 -21.76 -3.73 0.17
C LEU A 10 -21.92 -3.38 -1.31
N ASP A 11 -22.09 -2.09 -1.59
CA ASP A 11 -21.98 -1.57 -2.95
C ASP A 11 -20.51 -1.55 -3.40
N TYR A 12 -20.25 -1.94 -4.65
CA TYR A 12 -18.91 -1.98 -5.21
C TYR A 12 -18.89 -1.76 -6.71
N GLU A 13 -17.73 -1.29 -7.19
CA GLU A 13 -17.41 -1.24 -8.62
C GLU A 13 -16.15 -2.05 -8.90
N PHE A 14 -16.17 -2.80 -10.01
CA PHE A 14 -14.98 -3.49 -10.47
C PHE A 14 -14.11 -2.57 -11.31
N PHE A 15 -12.88 -2.38 -10.87
CA PHE A 15 -11.84 -1.76 -11.68
C PHE A 15 -11.05 -2.84 -12.42
N LYS A 16 -10.97 -2.75 -13.75
CA LYS A 16 -10.13 -3.66 -14.53
C LYS A 16 -8.65 -3.37 -14.22
N ALA A 17 -7.99 -4.30 -13.54
CA ALA A 17 -6.56 -4.20 -13.27
C ALA A 17 -5.74 -4.06 -14.56
N THR A 18 -4.64 -3.32 -14.45
CA THR A 18 -3.72 -3.05 -15.56
C THR A 18 -2.80 -4.23 -15.77
N ASP A 19 -2.82 -4.80 -16.96
CA ASP A 19 -1.90 -5.87 -17.36
C ASP A 19 -0.67 -5.30 -18.08
N ALA A 20 0.41 -5.12 -17.32
CA ALA A 20 1.67 -4.64 -17.88
C ALA A 20 2.29 -5.57 -18.91
N SER A 21 2.05 -6.89 -18.82
CA SER A 21 2.58 -7.87 -19.78
C SER A 21 1.95 -7.72 -21.16
N ARG A 22 0.76 -7.11 -21.22
CA ARG A 22 0.00 -6.82 -22.44
C ARG A 22 0.20 -5.40 -22.97
N GLY A 23 1.13 -4.63 -22.39
CA GLY A 23 1.43 -3.27 -22.80
C GLY A 23 0.45 -2.20 -22.29
N GLU A 24 -0.43 -2.52 -21.34
CA GLU A 24 -1.44 -1.57 -20.78
C GLU A 24 -0.83 -0.45 -19.91
N LEU A 25 0.50 -0.40 -19.84
CA LEU A 25 1.29 0.66 -19.21
C LEU A 25 1.47 1.90 -20.10
N ALA A 26 1.23 1.80 -21.41
CA ALA A 26 1.38 2.93 -22.33
C ALA A 26 0.53 4.14 -21.89
N GLY A 27 1.15 5.32 -21.81
CA GLY A 27 0.50 6.57 -21.42
C GLY A 27 0.24 6.74 -19.92
N VAL A 28 0.55 5.74 -19.08
CA VAL A 28 0.35 5.80 -17.62
C VAL A 28 1.63 5.51 -16.84
N SER A 29 2.50 4.64 -17.37
CA SER A 29 3.74 4.29 -16.69
C SER A 29 4.64 5.49 -16.50
N ARG A 30 5.01 5.69 -15.23
CA ARG A 30 6.04 6.65 -14.80
C ARG A 30 7.28 5.91 -14.31
N TYR A 31 7.45 4.67 -14.73
CA TYR A 31 8.50 3.79 -14.25
C TYR A 31 9.87 4.22 -14.78
N ASP A 32 10.81 4.41 -13.86
CA ASP A 32 12.22 4.63 -14.18
C ASP A 32 13.04 3.41 -13.77
N GLU A 33 13.28 2.54 -14.76
CA GLU A 33 14.04 1.30 -14.56
C GLU A 33 15.49 1.58 -14.15
N ALA A 34 16.13 2.61 -14.71
CA ALA A 34 17.51 2.95 -14.39
C ALA A 34 17.63 3.35 -12.91
N GLN A 35 16.69 4.17 -12.42
CA GLN A 35 16.62 4.53 -11.00
C GLN A 35 16.25 3.34 -10.11
N ALA A 36 15.35 2.44 -10.53
CA ALA A 36 15.03 1.21 -9.80
C ALA A 36 16.25 0.28 -9.67
N LEU A 37 16.97 0.04 -10.77
CA LEU A 37 18.23 -0.71 -10.78
C LEU A 37 19.31 -0.05 -9.91
N TRP A 38 19.32 1.27 -9.87
CA TRP A 38 20.24 2.02 -9.04
C TRP A 38 19.89 1.93 -7.54
N LYS A 39 18.62 2.12 -7.18
CA LYS A 39 18.15 2.14 -5.78
C LYS A 39 17.98 0.73 -5.21
N LEU A 40 17.21 -0.13 -5.88
CA LEU A 40 16.84 -1.46 -5.42
C LEU A 40 17.89 -2.51 -5.79
N GLY A 41 18.47 -2.35 -6.98
CA GLY A 41 19.39 -3.32 -7.55
C GLY A 41 18.72 -4.45 -8.32
N HIS A 42 17.46 -4.27 -8.71
CA HIS A 42 16.67 -5.10 -9.61
C HIS A 42 15.54 -4.24 -10.22
N PRO A 43 14.97 -4.60 -11.37
CA PRO A 43 13.78 -3.95 -11.90
C PRO A 43 12.51 -4.44 -11.17
N LEU A 44 11.41 -3.71 -11.35
CA LEU A 44 10.08 -4.19 -10.97
C LEU A 44 9.61 -5.21 -12.02
N SER A 45 8.89 -6.24 -11.59
CA SER A 45 8.26 -7.19 -12.50
C SER A 45 7.06 -6.55 -13.22
N PRO A 46 6.61 -7.13 -14.35
CA PRO A 46 5.35 -6.73 -14.97
C PRO A 46 4.17 -6.75 -13.99
N GLY A 47 4.08 -7.76 -13.12
CA GLY A 47 3.03 -7.83 -12.10
C GLY A 47 3.07 -6.66 -11.11
N GLU A 48 4.26 -6.32 -10.60
CA GLU A 48 4.44 -5.16 -9.70
C GLU A 48 4.09 -3.83 -10.39
N LEU A 49 4.46 -3.68 -11.67
CA LEU A 49 4.11 -2.50 -12.45
C LEU A 49 2.60 -2.41 -12.76
N GLY A 50 1.96 -3.54 -13.07
CA GLY A 50 0.51 -3.62 -13.28
C GLY A 50 -0.28 -3.31 -12.02
N CYS A 51 0.13 -3.86 -10.89
CA CYS A 51 -0.41 -3.54 -9.57
C CYS A 51 -0.26 -2.04 -9.27
N PHE A 52 0.96 -1.48 -9.42
CA PHE A 52 1.18 -0.04 -9.22
C PHE A 52 0.27 0.80 -10.11
N ALA A 53 0.25 0.52 -11.42
CA ALA A 53 -0.55 1.29 -12.37
C ALA A 53 -2.06 1.22 -12.07
N SER A 54 -2.55 0.10 -11.55
CA SER A 54 -3.95 -0.07 -11.15
C SER A 54 -4.29 0.83 -9.96
N HIS A 55 -3.47 0.78 -8.89
CA HIS A 55 -3.66 1.66 -7.74
C HIS A 55 -3.47 3.14 -8.10
N TYR A 56 -2.50 3.47 -8.95
CA TYR A 56 -2.31 4.85 -9.41
C TYR A 56 -3.54 5.39 -10.13
N ARG A 57 -4.17 4.61 -11.00
CA ARG A 57 -5.43 4.98 -11.67
C ARG A 57 -6.59 5.13 -10.67
N LEU A 58 -6.67 4.25 -9.66
CA LEU A 58 -7.65 4.40 -8.58
C LEU A 58 -7.39 5.64 -7.71
N TRP A 59 -6.14 6.04 -7.51
CA TRP A 59 -5.82 7.31 -6.86
C TRP A 59 -6.25 8.49 -7.72
N GLN A 60 -6.03 8.43 -9.04
CA GLN A 60 -6.54 9.45 -9.96
C GLN A 60 -8.06 9.57 -9.87
N LEU A 61 -8.78 8.43 -9.88
CA LEU A 61 -10.23 8.38 -9.73
C LEU A 61 -10.68 9.00 -8.40
N CYS A 62 -10.11 8.59 -7.27
CA CYS A 62 -10.43 9.15 -5.95
C CYS A 62 -10.17 10.67 -5.89
N ALA A 63 -9.07 11.13 -6.48
CA ALA A 63 -8.74 12.54 -6.51
C ALA A 63 -9.70 13.36 -7.41
N SER A 64 -10.14 12.81 -8.55
CA SER A 64 -10.98 13.51 -9.53
C SER A 64 -12.47 13.43 -9.21
N SER A 65 -12.96 12.33 -8.64
CA SER A 65 -14.35 12.20 -8.19
C SER A 65 -14.63 13.07 -6.96
N GLY A 66 -13.61 13.33 -6.14
CA GLY A 66 -13.78 14.02 -4.86
C GLY A 66 -14.38 13.12 -3.77
N GLU A 67 -14.49 11.82 -4.02
CA GLU A 67 -15.07 10.84 -3.11
C GLU A 67 -13.99 9.90 -2.54
N PRO A 68 -14.01 9.59 -1.23
CA PRO A 68 -13.14 8.57 -0.66
C PRO A 68 -13.42 7.19 -1.26
N LEU A 69 -12.37 6.40 -1.46
CA LEU A 69 -12.47 5.02 -1.96
C LEU A 69 -11.98 4.04 -0.92
N VAL A 70 -12.62 2.87 -0.83
CA VAL A 70 -12.01 1.66 -0.27
C VAL A 70 -11.52 0.83 -1.43
N ILE A 71 -10.21 0.72 -1.57
CA ILE A 71 -9.55 -0.01 -2.64
C ILE A 71 -9.23 -1.41 -2.13
N MET A 72 -9.58 -2.43 -2.91
CA MET A 72 -9.50 -3.83 -2.55
C MET A 72 -8.97 -4.68 -3.72
N GLU A 73 -8.03 -5.57 -3.45
CA GLU A 73 -7.56 -6.61 -4.39
C GLU A 73 -8.55 -7.79 -4.44
N ASP A 74 -8.56 -8.56 -5.53
CA ASP A 74 -9.56 -9.61 -5.76
C ASP A 74 -9.20 -10.99 -5.17
N ASP A 75 -7.95 -11.18 -4.73
CA ASP A 75 -7.34 -12.40 -4.20
C ASP A 75 -7.36 -12.50 -2.67
N ILE A 76 -8.46 -12.03 -2.07
CA ILE A 76 -8.65 -12.01 -0.63
C ILE A 76 -9.94 -12.71 -0.16
N SER A 77 -9.89 -13.19 1.08
CA SER A 77 -11.04 -13.63 1.86
C SER A 77 -11.46 -12.56 2.85
N ILE A 78 -12.76 -12.27 2.89
CA ILE A 78 -13.39 -11.26 3.74
C ILE A 78 -14.33 -11.97 4.73
N THR A 79 -14.25 -11.62 6.01
CA THR A 79 -15.19 -12.12 7.02
C THR A 79 -16.37 -11.16 7.22
N PRO A 80 -17.54 -11.63 7.73
CA PRO A 80 -18.71 -10.78 7.95
C PRO A 80 -18.47 -9.54 8.81
N GLU A 81 -17.55 -9.62 9.77
CA GLU A 81 -17.19 -8.52 10.66
C GLU A 81 -16.48 -7.36 9.94
N PHE A 82 -16.05 -7.55 8.68
CA PHE A 82 -15.50 -6.49 7.84
C PHE A 82 -16.45 -5.29 7.71
N VAL A 83 -17.77 -5.50 7.67
CA VAL A 83 -18.76 -4.43 7.55
C VAL A 83 -18.63 -3.40 8.69
N GLN A 84 -18.34 -3.87 9.90
CA GLN A 84 -18.13 -2.99 11.06
C GLN A 84 -16.82 -2.20 10.94
N ALA A 85 -15.73 -2.83 10.50
CA ALA A 85 -14.47 -2.15 10.23
C ALA A 85 -14.60 -1.11 9.10
N PHE A 86 -15.34 -1.46 8.03
CA PHE A 86 -15.65 -0.59 6.90
C PHE A 86 -16.47 0.63 7.35
N ALA A 87 -17.51 0.45 8.15
CA ALA A 87 -18.33 1.55 8.65
C ALA A 87 -17.52 2.61 9.40
N HIS A 88 -16.52 2.20 10.18
CA HIS A 88 -15.62 3.13 10.85
C HIS A 88 -14.79 3.99 9.89
N THR A 89 -14.49 3.52 8.67
CA THR A 89 -13.70 4.30 7.71
C THR A 89 -14.41 5.58 7.28
N GLY A 90 -15.74 5.57 7.10
CA GLY A 90 -16.49 6.76 6.69
C GLY A 90 -16.34 7.94 7.64
N ALA A 91 -16.30 7.67 8.96
CA ALA A 91 -16.12 8.70 9.97
C ALA A 91 -14.67 9.18 10.13
N LEU A 92 -13.68 8.38 9.71
CA LEU A 92 -12.27 8.59 9.99
C LEU A 92 -11.47 9.07 8.77
N ILE A 93 -11.89 8.71 7.56
CA ILE A 93 -11.05 8.85 6.37
C ILE A 93 -10.74 10.30 6.00
N ALA A 94 -11.65 11.24 6.31
CA ALA A 94 -11.43 12.67 6.11
C ALA A 94 -10.30 13.22 7.00
N GLN A 95 -10.10 12.65 8.19
CA GLN A 95 -9.07 13.07 9.14
C GLN A 95 -7.73 12.37 8.89
N TYR A 96 -7.76 11.07 8.62
CA TYR A 96 -6.54 10.25 8.58
C TYR A 96 -6.00 9.98 7.16
N HIS A 97 -6.81 10.27 6.14
CA HIS A 97 -6.52 10.25 4.71
C HIS A 97 -6.13 8.90 4.07
N LEU A 98 -5.48 8.00 4.81
CA LEU A 98 -5.08 6.66 4.42
C LEU A 98 -5.26 5.73 5.62
N ILE A 99 -6.15 4.73 5.50
CA ILE A 99 -6.43 3.77 6.58
C ILE A 99 -6.32 2.36 6.02
N ARG A 100 -5.38 1.56 6.52
CA ARG A 100 -5.23 0.15 6.17
C ARG A 100 -6.36 -0.68 6.79
N LEU A 101 -6.95 -1.55 5.99
CA LEU A 101 -7.93 -2.57 6.39
C LEU A 101 -7.36 -4.00 6.28
N CYS A 102 -6.14 -4.11 5.75
CA CYS A 102 -5.32 -5.31 5.75
C CYS A 102 -3.84 -4.91 5.91
N GLY A 103 -3.02 -5.85 6.39
CA GLY A 103 -1.56 -5.71 6.45
C GLY A 103 -0.91 -7.08 6.62
N LEU A 104 0.19 -7.31 5.90
CA LEU A 104 0.77 -8.64 5.75
C LEU A 104 1.66 -9.05 6.92
N VAL A 105 2.24 -8.09 7.65
CA VAL A 105 3.11 -8.39 8.78
C VAL A 105 2.79 -7.56 10.01
N GLN A 106 2.99 -8.17 11.19
CA GLN A 106 2.96 -7.43 12.44
C GLN A 106 4.17 -6.50 12.53
N ARG A 107 3.91 -5.25 12.88
CA ARG A 107 4.91 -4.19 12.99
C ARG A 107 4.68 -3.34 14.22
N LYS A 108 5.73 -2.61 14.62
CA LYS A 108 5.65 -1.64 15.71
C LYS A 108 4.56 -0.60 15.38
N ARG A 109 3.64 -0.44 16.32
CA ARG A 109 2.46 0.41 16.18
C ARG A 109 2.10 1.06 17.51
N LYS A 110 1.31 2.14 17.45
CA LYS A 110 0.70 2.81 18.60
C LYS A 110 -0.81 2.70 18.49
N ARG A 111 -1.49 2.51 19.64
CA ARG A 111 -2.94 2.68 19.72
C ARG A 111 -3.26 4.17 19.69
N ILE A 112 -4.21 4.56 18.85
CA ILE A 112 -4.70 5.93 18.78
C ILE A 112 -5.99 6.05 19.59
N ARG A 113 -6.98 5.19 19.31
CA ARG A 113 -8.24 5.15 20.07
C ARG A 113 -9.03 3.86 19.84
N GLU A 114 -9.96 3.57 20.74
CA GLU A 114 -11.02 2.58 20.52
C GLU A 114 -12.08 3.13 19.55
N LEU A 115 -12.68 2.25 18.75
CA LEU A 115 -13.72 2.57 17.77
C LEU A 115 -15.07 1.89 18.07
N GLY A 116 -15.09 0.88 18.95
CA GLY A 116 -16.28 0.05 19.23
C GLY A 116 -16.20 -1.31 18.55
N ASN A 117 -17.10 -2.24 18.89
CA ASN A 117 -17.16 -3.61 18.33
C ASN A 117 -15.83 -4.40 18.37
N GLY A 118 -14.95 -4.08 19.32
CA GLY A 118 -13.60 -4.66 19.41
C GLY A 118 -12.58 -4.09 18.42
N HIS A 119 -12.96 -3.09 17.62
CA HIS A 119 -12.07 -2.36 16.72
C HIS A 119 -11.36 -1.20 17.39
N GLN A 120 -10.14 -0.96 16.92
CA GLN A 120 -9.25 0.09 17.39
C GLN A 120 -8.56 0.72 16.19
N LEU A 121 -8.40 2.04 16.25
CA LEU A 121 -7.53 2.78 15.34
C LEU A 121 -6.10 2.71 15.89
N ILE A 122 -5.18 2.27 15.05
CA ILE A 122 -3.74 2.24 15.35
C ILE A 122 -2.98 3.03 14.30
N ARG A 123 -1.78 3.50 14.66
CA ARG A 123 -0.79 4.04 13.72
C ARG A 123 0.44 3.15 13.68
N TYR A 124 0.85 2.77 12.49
CA TYR A 124 2.12 2.07 12.27
C TYR A 124 3.29 3.03 12.36
N LEU A 125 4.34 2.63 13.09
CA LEU A 125 5.64 3.31 13.10
C LEU A 125 6.57 2.76 12.01
N LYS A 126 6.17 1.67 11.38
CA LYS A 126 6.77 1.04 10.20
C LYS A 126 5.66 0.30 9.47
N GLY A 127 5.54 0.53 8.16
CA GLY A 127 4.45 -0.01 7.36
C GLY A 127 4.36 -1.55 7.37
N PRO A 128 3.12 -2.08 7.29
CA PRO A 128 2.83 -3.52 7.41
C PRO A 128 2.96 -4.30 6.10
N PHE A 129 3.42 -3.69 5.01
CA PHE A 129 3.35 -4.18 3.63
C PHE A 129 1.93 -4.46 3.14
N GLY A 130 1.83 -4.67 1.83
CA GLY A 130 0.60 -5.06 1.16
C GLY A 130 -0.31 -3.90 0.73
N THR A 131 -1.19 -4.23 -0.20
CA THR A 131 -2.17 -3.33 -0.83
C THR A 131 -3.57 -3.93 -0.89
N GLN A 132 -3.76 -5.10 -0.26
CA GLN A 132 -4.97 -5.92 -0.31
C GLN A 132 -6.25 -5.15 -0.01
N CYS A 133 -6.22 -4.26 1.00
CA CYS A 133 -7.35 -3.40 1.29
C CYS A 133 -6.97 -2.16 2.11
N TYR A 134 -7.37 -0.99 1.63
CA TYR A 134 -7.22 0.28 2.34
C TYR A 134 -8.25 1.32 1.90
N ALA A 135 -8.63 2.18 2.83
CA ALA A 135 -9.41 3.38 2.55
C ALA A 135 -8.49 4.55 2.21
N LEU A 136 -8.90 5.38 1.25
CA LEU A 136 -8.16 6.54 0.76
C LEU A 136 -9.11 7.73 0.58
N SER A 137 -8.75 8.88 1.14
CA SER A 137 -9.45 10.14 0.86
C SER A 137 -8.93 10.82 -0.42
N PRO A 138 -9.68 11.74 -1.03
CA PRO A 138 -9.19 12.52 -2.18
C PRO A 138 -7.91 13.31 -1.88
N GLN A 139 -7.75 13.80 -0.65
CA GLN A 139 -6.53 14.48 -0.21
C GLN A 139 -5.34 13.50 -0.12
N GLY A 140 -5.57 12.32 0.44
CA GLY A 140 -4.57 11.25 0.47
C GLY A 140 -4.16 10.83 -0.94
N ALA A 141 -5.13 10.66 -1.83
CA ALA A 141 -4.89 10.34 -3.22
C ALA A 141 -4.01 11.39 -3.92
N ARG A 142 -4.31 12.68 -3.75
CA ARG A 142 -3.48 13.77 -4.29
C ARG A 142 -2.04 13.75 -3.75
N ALA A 143 -1.85 13.47 -2.46
CA ALA A 143 -0.52 13.36 -1.88
C ALA A 143 0.28 12.17 -2.46
N LEU A 144 -0.36 11.01 -2.62
CA LEU A 144 0.26 9.85 -3.27
C LEU A 144 0.60 10.14 -4.73
N LEU A 145 -0.32 10.75 -5.49
CA LEU A 145 -0.08 11.13 -6.89
C LEU A 145 1.07 12.15 -7.02
N ALA A 146 1.14 13.14 -6.13
CA ALA A 146 2.22 14.12 -6.11
C ALA A 146 3.57 13.48 -5.81
N HIS A 147 3.61 12.47 -4.93
CA HIS A 147 4.82 11.71 -4.65
C HIS A 147 5.21 10.76 -5.80
N SER A 148 4.21 10.12 -6.44
CA SER A 148 4.41 9.09 -7.46
C SER A 148 4.50 9.63 -8.89
N GLN A 149 5.20 10.76 -9.08
CA GLN A 149 5.51 11.28 -10.42
C GLN A 149 6.56 10.44 -11.16
N VAL A 150 7.35 9.67 -10.41
CA VAL A 150 8.31 8.66 -10.90
C VAL A 150 8.15 7.40 -10.04
N TRP A 151 8.05 6.23 -10.66
CA TRP A 151 7.92 4.96 -9.97
C TRP A 151 9.26 4.25 -9.95
N ILE A 152 9.73 3.93 -8.74
CA ILE A 152 11.03 3.28 -8.50
C ILE A 152 10.86 2.02 -7.66
N ASP A 153 9.84 1.99 -6.80
CA ASP A 153 9.50 0.93 -5.85
C ASP A 153 8.10 0.36 -6.16
N ALA A 154 7.80 -0.84 -5.66
CA ALA A 154 6.45 -1.39 -5.69
C ALA A 154 5.47 -0.51 -4.91
N VAL A 155 4.18 -0.57 -5.24
CA VAL A 155 3.16 0.33 -4.69
C VAL A 155 2.96 0.17 -3.19
N ASP A 156 3.07 -1.05 -2.66
CA ASP A 156 3.01 -1.33 -1.24
C ASP A 156 4.17 -0.64 -0.47
N MET A 157 5.38 -0.67 -1.05
CA MET A 157 6.55 0.02 -0.53
C MET A 157 6.37 1.54 -0.55
N VAL A 158 5.68 2.08 -1.57
CA VAL A 158 5.33 3.51 -1.64
C VAL A 158 4.36 3.89 -0.51
N LEU A 159 3.29 3.11 -0.30
CA LEU A 159 2.33 3.36 0.78
C LEU A 159 2.96 3.22 2.18
N ASP A 160 3.96 2.34 2.33
CA ASP A 160 4.69 2.13 3.58
C ASP A 160 5.75 3.21 3.86
N ALA A 161 6.16 3.94 2.83
CA ALA A 161 7.10 5.05 2.90
C ALA A 161 6.44 6.36 3.36
N PHE A 162 5.60 6.31 4.40
CA PHE A 162 4.78 7.45 4.86
C PHE A 162 5.54 8.76 5.11
N TRP A 163 6.84 8.70 5.37
CA TRP A 163 7.70 9.88 5.54
C TRP A 163 8.00 10.63 4.24
N THR A 164 7.75 10.01 3.07
CA THR A 164 8.04 10.62 1.76
C THR A 164 6.83 11.36 1.18
N HIS A 165 5.62 10.88 1.45
CA HIS A 165 4.37 11.47 0.96
C HIS A 165 3.54 12.16 2.06
N GLY A 166 3.97 12.07 3.32
CA GLY A 166 3.37 12.81 4.44
C GLY A 166 2.08 12.22 5.00
N LEU A 167 1.60 11.08 4.50
CA LEU A 167 0.40 10.42 5.02
C LEU A 167 0.80 9.37 6.04
N ALA A 168 0.57 9.64 7.32
CA ALA A 168 0.77 8.66 8.38
C ALA A 168 -0.02 7.36 8.10
N CYS A 169 0.62 6.21 8.35
CA CYS A 169 0.02 4.91 8.08
C CYS A 169 -0.90 4.48 9.23
N TYR A 170 -2.19 4.81 9.15
CA TYR A 170 -3.21 4.35 10.08
C TYR A 170 -3.80 3.00 9.67
N ALA A 171 -4.40 2.29 10.62
CA ALA A 171 -5.12 1.05 10.36
C ALA A 171 -6.25 0.81 11.36
N ILE A 172 -7.29 0.12 10.93
CA ILE A 172 -8.35 -0.41 11.81
C ILE A 172 -8.06 -1.88 12.05
N VAL A 173 -7.92 -2.26 13.32
CA VAL A 173 -7.61 -3.64 13.73
C VAL A 173 -8.66 -4.14 14.73
N PRO A 174 -8.96 -5.47 14.80
CA PRO A 174 -8.39 -6.55 13.99
C PRO A 174 -8.77 -6.47 12.50
N TYR A 175 -7.93 -7.06 11.64
CA TYR A 175 -8.24 -7.18 10.22
C TYR A 175 -9.21 -8.33 9.98
N HIS A 176 -10.20 -8.07 9.13
CA HIS A 176 -11.23 -9.02 8.70
C HIS A 176 -11.03 -9.44 7.24
N ILE A 177 -9.80 -9.27 6.78
CA ILE A 177 -9.32 -9.63 5.44
C ILE A 177 -8.10 -10.51 5.59
N ARG A 178 -8.07 -11.61 4.84
CA ARG A 178 -6.94 -12.54 4.74
C ARG A 178 -6.54 -12.71 3.29
N HIS A 179 -5.25 -12.92 3.06
CA HIS A 179 -4.74 -13.30 1.74
C HIS A 179 -5.07 -14.78 1.49
N ASP A 180 -5.58 -15.11 0.31
CA ASP A 180 -6.12 -16.45 0.01
C ASP A 180 -5.05 -17.52 -0.26
N GLU A 181 -3.76 -17.18 -0.15
CA GLU A 181 -2.66 -18.13 -0.32
C GLU A 181 -2.02 -18.54 1.01
N PRO A 182 -2.31 -19.76 1.53
CA PRO A 182 -1.54 -20.36 2.60
C PRO A 182 -0.11 -20.63 2.13
N GLY A 183 0.89 -20.10 2.84
CA GLY A 183 2.29 -20.47 2.65
C GLY A 183 3.12 -19.55 1.75
N VAL A 184 2.52 -18.52 1.17
CA VAL A 184 3.27 -17.52 0.39
C VAL A 184 3.77 -16.42 1.33
N THR A 185 5.03 -16.54 1.75
CA THR A 185 5.75 -15.41 2.33
C THR A 185 5.86 -14.27 1.30
N PRO A 186 5.97 -12.99 1.70
CA PRO A 186 6.22 -11.90 0.74
C PRO A 186 7.47 -12.13 -0.14
N ALA A 187 8.40 -12.98 0.34
CA ALA A 187 9.58 -13.40 -0.41
C ALA A 187 9.28 -14.40 -1.55
N SER A 188 8.23 -15.21 -1.46
CA SER A 188 7.92 -16.26 -2.45
C SER A 188 7.16 -15.78 -3.69
N LEU A 189 6.57 -14.57 -3.66
CA LEU A 189 6.05 -13.90 -4.87
C LEU A 189 7.19 -13.34 -5.75
N ILE A 190 8.41 -13.25 -5.19
CA ILE A 190 9.57 -12.68 -5.85
C ILE A 190 10.49 -13.82 -6.24
N GLY A 191 10.43 -14.26 -7.50
CA GLY A 191 11.39 -15.22 -8.04
C GLY A 191 12.83 -14.84 -7.65
N ASN A 192 13.49 -15.73 -6.89
CA ASN A 192 14.81 -15.51 -6.28
C ASN A 192 15.88 -15.05 -7.29
N SER A 193 15.74 -15.41 -8.57
CA SER A 193 16.68 -15.10 -9.65
C SER A 193 16.92 -13.60 -9.85
N ARG A 194 15.98 -12.71 -9.49
CA ARG A 194 16.15 -11.25 -9.61
C ARG A 194 17.13 -10.66 -8.58
N PHE A 195 17.40 -11.38 -7.49
CA PHE A 195 18.34 -10.97 -6.45
C PHE A 195 19.74 -11.59 -6.58
N GLU A 196 19.93 -12.53 -7.51
CA GLU A 196 21.13 -13.39 -7.61
C GLU A 196 22.35 -12.75 -8.27
N GLN A 197 22.23 -11.55 -8.88
CA GLN A 197 23.42 -10.90 -9.43
C GLN A 197 24.41 -10.53 -8.33
N ARG A 198 25.65 -11.04 -8.41
CA ARG A 198 26.78 -10.63 -7.54
C ARG A 198 27.00 -9.12 -7.66
N ARG A 199 26.65 -8.38 -6.61
CA ARG A 199 26.73 -6.90 -6.59
C ARG A 199 28.12 -6.44 -6.15
N SER A 200 28.63 -5.39 -6.79
CA SER A 200 29.87 -4.73 -6.36
C SER A 200 29.76 -4.17 -4.94
N LEU A 201 30.90 -4.06 -4.25
CA LEU A 201 30.98 -3.51 -2.89
C LEU A 201 30.41 -2.09 -2.82
N ALA A 202 30.70 -1.23 -3.80
CA ALA A 202 30.16 0.12 -3.90
C ALA A 202 28.62 0.12 -3.92
N ARG A 203 27.99 -0.78 -4.71
CA ARG A 203 26.53 -0.92 -4.76
C ARG A 203 25.95 -1.41 -3.43
N ARG A 204 26.67 -2.28 -2.69
CA ARG A 204 26.25 -2.74 -1.37
C ARG A 204 26.31 -1.61 -0.34
N LEU A 205 27.40 -0.85 -0.30
CA LEU A 205 27.59 0.27 0.61
C LEU A 205 26.54 1.36 0.36
N ARG A 206 26.35 1.76 -0.90
CA ARG A 206 25.34 2.75 -1.29
C ARG A 206 23.95 2.40 -0.76
N ARG A 207 23.48 1.18 -0.99
CA ARG A 207 22.15 0.76 -0.52
C ARG A 207 22.04 0.76 1.00
N LYS A 208 23.12 0.45 1.71
CA LYS A 208 23.14 0.56 3.18
C LYS A 208 22.96 2.01 3.60
N LEU A 209 23.64 2.95 2.95
CA LEU A 209 23.50 4.39 3.20
C LEU A 209 22.08 4.90 2.87
N THR A 210 21.52 4.52 1.72
CA THR A 210 20.13 4.88 1.36
C THR A 210 19.14 4.38 2.42
N ARG A 211 19.24 3.11 2.82
CA ARG A 211 18.37 2.55 3.87
C ARG A 211 18.53 3.23 5.22
N MET A 212 19.76 3.62 5.58
CA MET A 212 20.00 4.40 6.80
C MET A 212 19.31 5.77 6.71
N GLY A 213 19.39 6.45 5.56
CA GLY A 213 18.66 7.69 5.31
C GLY A 213 17.14 7.50 5.48
N ASP A 214 16.57 6.47 4.85
CA ASP A 214 15.14 6.14 4.97
C ASP A 214 14.75 5.86 6.43
N HIS A 215 15.61 5.19 7.21
CA HIS A 215 15.36 4.96 8.63
C HIS A 215 15.35 6.24 9.44
N LEU A 216 16.31 7.14 9.21
CA LEU A 216 16.37 8.43 9.90
C LEU A 216 15.16 9.30 9.56
N GLN A 217 14.77 9.38 8.29
CA GLN A 217 13.59 10.14 7.86
C GLN A 217 12.30 9.59 8.46
N ARG A 218 12.14 8.26 8.46
CA ARG A 218 10.98 7.62 9.11
C ARG A 218 10.94 7.91 10.61
N ASP A 219 12.08 7.79 11.28
CA ASP A 219 12.15 7.99 12.73
C ASP A 219 11.90 9.46 13.08
N TRP A 220 12.40 10.40 12.27
CA TRP A 220 12.08 11.83 12.36
C TRP A 220 10.58 12.09 12.16
N PHE A 221 9.98 11.54 11.10
CA PHE A 221 8.54 11.67 10.84
C PHE A 221 7.72 11.17 12.04
N ASN A 222 8.10 10.03 12.61
CA ASN A 222 7.44 9.45 13.78
C ASN A 222 7.58 10.30 15.04
N LEU A 223 8.68 11.04 15.21
CA LEU A 223 8.88 11.95 16.33
C LEU A 223 8.00 13.20 16.23
N TRP A 224 7.71 13.66 15.02
CA TRP A 224 6.87 14.84 14.76
C TRP A 224 5.38 14.53 14.79
N HIS A 225 4.97 13.33 14.37
CA HIS A 225 3.58 12.86 14.39
C HIS A 225 3.29 12.09 15.68
N ARG A 226 3.38 12.77 16.83
CA ARG A 226 2.99 12.20 18.13
C ARG A 226 1.48 12.43 18.32
N ASP A 227 0.69 11.60 17.65
CA ASP A 227 -0.73 11.44 17.97
C ASP A 227 -0.91 10.89 19.38
#